data_AF-A0A0U5B974-F1
#
_entry.id   AF-A0A0U5B974-F1
#
_cell.length_a   1.000
_cell.length_b   1.000
_cell.length_c   1.000
_cell.angle_alpha   90.00
_cell.angle_beta   90.00
_cell.angle_gamma   90.00
#
_symmetry.space_group_name_H-M   'P 1'
#
loop_
_entity.id
_entity.type
_entity.pdbx_description
1 polymer ?
#
loop_
_entity_poly.entity_id
_entity_poly.type
_entity_poly.pdbx_seq_one_letter_code
_entity_poly.pdbx_strand_id
1 'polypeptide(L)'
;MTRYWTPRAAVFGIIAVAGLVGTWTYNAIAIIERTDFLGDWFNNGPAVGSLTTDLLVMAVAGCAFIVIEGRRLGMRHLWAYIVFSGLTAIAFTFPLFLMNRERHLERQRQHAAALETEPGASGQGSTVPA
;
A
#
# COMPACT_ATOMS: atom_id res chain seq x y z
N MET A 1 18.70 6.05 -8.29
CA MET A 1 17.22 6.07 -8.20
C MET A 1 16.64 5.16 -7.09
N THR A 2 17.35 4.88 -5.99
CA THR A 2 16.92 3.89 -4.97
C THR A 2 16.82 4.43 -3.54
N ARG A 3 16.86 5.76 -3.36
CA ARG A 3 17.11 6.45 -2.07
C ARG A 3 16.19 6.08 -0.88
N TYR A 4 15.07 5.41 -1.08
CA TYR A 4 14.07 5.13 -0.05
C TYR A 4 13.58 3.67 0.00
N TRP A 5 14.35 2.73 -0.56
CA TRP A 5 14.00 1.31 -0.52
C TRP A 5 14.50 0.67 0.77
N THR A 6 13.57 0.26 1.61
CA THR A 6 13.85 -0.59 2.76
C THR A 6 13.60 -2.05 2.39
N PRO A 7 14.18 -3.03 3.12
CA PRO A 7 13.86 -4.45 2.92
C PRO A 7 12.35 -4.74 2.99
N ARG A 8 11.63 -4.03 3.87
CA ARG A 8 10.17 -4.14 4.01
C ARG A 8 9.46 -3.66 2.74
N ALA A 9 9.88 -2.52 2.18
CA ALA A 9 9.33 -2.03 0.93
C ALA A 9 9.55 -3.03 -0.22
N ALA A 10 10.72 -3.68 -0.28
CA ALA A 10 11.00 -4.72 -1.25
C ALA A 10 10.07 -5.94 -1.10
N VAL A 11 9.91 -6.44 0.13
CA VAL A 11 9.00 -7.56 0.43
C VAL A 11 7.57 -7.24 -0.02
N PHE A 12 7.04 -6.08 0.37
CA PHE A 12 5.69 -5.70 -0.03
C PHE A 12 5.55 -5.49 -1.54
N GLY A 13 6.59 -4.99 -2.21
CA GLY A 13 6.63 -4.88 -3.66
C GLY A 13 6.57 -6.24 -4.36
N ILE A 14 7.31 -7.24 -3.86
CA ILE A 14 7.27 -8.62 -4.38
C ILE A 14 5.88 -9.23 -4.18
N ILE A 15 5.31 -9.08 -2.98
CA ILE A 15 3.96 -9.58 -2.67
C ILE A 15 2.93 -8.91 -3.58
N ALA A 16 3.05 -7.60 -3.84
CA ALA A 16 2.17 -6.89 -4.77
C ALA A 16 2.26 -7.51 -6.17
N VAL A 17 3.47 -7.69 -6.72
CA VAL A 17 3.65 -8.29 -8.05
C VAL A 17 3.06 -9.70 -8.10
N ALA A 18 3.32 -10.54 -7.09
CA ALA A 18 2.75 -11.88 -7.00
C ALA A 18 1.21 -11.85 -6.96
N GLY A 19 0.63 -10.94 -6.16
CA GLY A 19 -0.81 -10.73 -6.09
C GLY A 19 -1.42 -10.28 -7.43
N LEU A 20 -0.76 -9.36 -8.15
CA LEU A 20 -1.19 -8.90 -9.47
C LEU A 20 -1.15 -10.03 -10.50
N VAL A 21 -0.05 -10.78 -10.54
CA VAL A 21 0.09 -11.91 -11.47
C VAL A 21 -0.97 -12.97 -11.19
N GLY A 22 -1.16 -13.34 -9.91
CA GLY A 22 -2.16 -14.32 -9.52
C GLY A 22 -3.57 -13.89 -9.89
N THR A 23 -4.00 -12.72 -9.41
CA THR A 23 -5.36 -12.19 -9.67
C THR A 23 -5.64 -12.01 -11.15
N TRP A 24 -4.67 -11.52 -11.93
CA TRP A 24 -4.87 -11.29 -13.35
C TRP A 24 -4.89 -12.58 -14.17
N THR A 25 -4.13 -13.59 -13.75
CA THR A 25 -4.20 -14.92 -14.39
C THR A 25 -5.60 -15.53 -14.25
N TYR A 26 -6.17 -15.53 -13.04
CA TYR A 26 -7.53 -16.06 -12.82
C TYR A 26 -8.62 -15.22 -13.50
N ASN A 27 -8.50 -13.89 -13.48
CA ASN A 27 -9.43 -13.02 -14.21
C ASN A 27 -9.37 -13.26 -15.72
N ALA A 28 -8.19 -13.48 -16.30
CA ALA A 28 -8.06 -13.77 -17.73
C ALA A 28 -8.72 -15.11 -18.10
N ILE A 29 -8.48 -16.15 -17.28
CA ILE A 29 -9.13 -17.47 -17.45
C ILE A 29 -10.66 -17.30 -17.41
N ALA A 30 -11.16 -16.56 -16.41
CA ALA A 30 -12.59 -16.30 -16.25
C ALA A 30 -13.24 -15.65 -17.48
N ILE A 31 -12.58 -14.64 -18.04
CA ILE A 31 -13.03 -13.92 -19.23
C ILE A 31 -13.06 -14.86 -20.45
N ILE A 32 -12.05 -15.71 -20.60
CA ILE A 32 -11.95 -16.67 -21.70
C ILE A 32 -13.04 -17.74 -21.59
N GLU A 33 -13.29 -18.25 -20.38
CA GLU A 33 -14.28 -19.29 -20.09
C GLU A 33 -15.71 -18.76 -19.99
N ARG A 34 -15.91 -17.42 -20.00
CA ARG A 34 -17.20 -16.74 -19.80
C ARG A 34 -17.93 -17.21 -18.54
N THR A 35 -17.18 -17.44 -17.47
CA THR A 35 -17.74 -17.85 -16.17
C THR A 35 -18.59 -16.74 -15.56
N ASP A 36 -19.70 -17.13 -14.91
CA ASP A 36 -20.46 -16.22 -14.06
C ASP A 36 -19.74 -16.06 -12.72
N PHE A 37 -18.66 -15.27 -12.75
CA PHE A 37 -17.76 -15.09 -11.62
C PHE A 37 -18.48 -14.59 -10.36
N LEU A 38 -19.51 -13.74 -10.52
CA LEU A 38 -20.28 -13.26 -9.38
C LEU A 38 -21.24 -14.34 -8.87
N GLY A 39 -21.92 -15.06 -9.76
CA GLY A 39 -22.75 -16.21 -9.37
C GLY A 39 -21.95 -17.27 -8.61
N ASP A 40 -20.71 -17.55 -9.05
CA ASP A 40 -19.85 -18.55 -8.43
C ASP A 40 -19.45 -18.22 -7.00
N TRP A 41 -19.30 -16.94 -6.67
CA TRP A 41 -18.97 -16.52 -5.30
C TRP A 41 -20.10 -16.77 -4.30
N PHE A 42 -21.36 -16.76 -4.77
CA PHE A 42 -22.54 -16.90 -3.90
C PHE A 42 -23.23 -18.26 -3.98
N ASN A 43 -23.05 -19.01 -5.08
CA ASN A 43 -23.82 -20.23 -5.34
C ASN A 43 -23.06 -21.55 -5.08
N ASN A 44 -21.75 -21.51 -4.78
CA ASN A 44 -20.90 -22.71 -4.60
C ASN A 44 -20.88 -23.28 -3.16
N GLY A 45 -21.92 -23.04 -2.37
CA GLY A 45 -22.11 -23.62 -1.04
C GLY A 45 -21.35 -22.92 0.12
N PRO A 46 -21.49 -23.43 1.35
CA PRO A 46 -21.07 -22.72 2.56
C PRO A 46 -19.57 -22.44 2.67
N ALA A 47 -18.71 -23.33 2.14
CA ALA A 47 -17.26 -23.16 2.19
C ALA A 47 -16.79 -21.95 1.34
N VAL A 48 -17.34 -21.79 0.14
CA VAL A 48 -17.05 -20.64 -0.74
C VAL A 48 -17.66 -19.37 -0.17
N GLY A 49 -18.86 -19.45 0.41
CA GLY A 49 -19.49 -18.32 1.10
C GLY A 49 -18.70 -17.81 2.32
N SER A 50 -18.12 -18.72 3.11
CA SER A 50 -17.25 -18.35 4.24
C SER A 50 -16.00 -17.63 3.76
N LEU A 51 -15.28 -18.20 2.77
CA LEU A 51 -14.07 -17.58 2.21
C LEU A 51 -14.37 -16.21 1.58
N THR A 52 -15.49 -16.10 0.87
CA THR A 52 -15.99 -14.83 0.32
C THR A 52 -16.17 -13.80 1.41
N THR A 53 -16.81 -14.18 2.52
CA THR A 53 -17.07 -13.29 3.66
C THR A 53 -15.76 -12.83 4.28
N ASP A 54 -14.82 -13.75 4.53
CA ASP A 54 -13.50 -13.43 5.07
C ASP A 54 -12.75 -12.43 4.18
N LEU A 55 -12.76 -12.67 2.86
CA LEU A 55 -12.13 -11.78 1.88
C LEU A 55 -12.79 -10.40 1.83
N LEU A 56 -14.12 -10.33 1.92
CA LEU A 56 -14.85 -9.06 1.94
C LEU A 56 -14.54 -8.24 3.21
N VAL A 57 -14.53 -8.88 4.38
CA VAL A 57 -14.19 -8.23 5.65
C VAL A 57 -12.74 -7.73 5.60
N MET A 58 -11.81 -8.56 5.13
CA MET A 58 -10.41 -8.17 4.94
C MET A 58 -10.25 -7.02 3.93
N ALA A 59 -11.02 -7.03 2.85
CA ALA A 59 -11.00 -5.96 1.87
C ALA A 59 -11.48 -4.63 2.44
N VAL A 60 -12.59 -4.63 3.19
CA VAL A 60 -13.12 -3.43 3.85
C VAL A 60 -12.12 -2.90 4.88
N ALA A 61 -11.55 -3.78 5.73
CA ALA A 61 -10.54 -3.40 6.70
C ALA A 61 -9.27 -2.83 6.02
N GLY A 62 -8.81 -3.45 4.94
CA GLY A 62 -7.67 -3.00 4.15
C GLY A 62 -7.90 -1.63 3.51
N CYS A 63 -9.08 -1.41 2.92
CA CYS A 63 -9.48 -0.11 2.38
C CYS A 63 -9.55 0.97 3.47
N ALA A 64 -10.15 0.67 4.63
CA ALA A 64 -10.18 1.58 5.76
C ALA A 64 -8.76 1.95 6.23
N PHE A 65 -7.87 0.96 6.33
CA PHE A 65 -6.47 1.18 6.71
C PHE A 65 -5.73 2.07 5.70
N ILE A 66 -5.88 1.83 4.40
CA ILE A 66 -5.30 2.67 3.34
C ILE A 66 -5.71 4.12 3.52
N VAL A 67 -7.00 4.38 3.78
CA VAL A 67 -7.51 5.74 3.95
C VAL A 67 -6.99 6.36 5.25
N ILE A 68 -7.10 5.66 6.38
CA ILE A 68 -6.70 6.19 7.70
C ILE A 68 -5.20 6.49 7.72
N GLU A 69 -4.37 5.50 7.40
CA GLU A 69 -2.91 5.66 7.46
C GLU A 69 -2.39 6.55 6.35
N GLY A 70 -2.98 6.46 5.15
CA GLY A 70 -2.63 7.32 4.03
C GLY A 70 -2.85 8.80 4.33
N ARG A 71 -3.97 9.14 4.98
CA ARG A 71 -4.25 10.52 5.40
C ARG A 71 -3.34 10.95 6.53
N ARG A 72 -3.08 10.08 7.51
CA ARG A 72 -2.13 10.34 8.60
C ARG A 72 -0.73 10.67 8.07
N LEU A 73 -0.30 10.04 6.98
CA LEU A 73 1.00 10.29 6.34
C LEU A 73 0.97 11.42 5.30
N GLY A 74 -0.18 12.06 5.04
CA GLY A 74 -0.28 13.14 4.05
C GLY A 74 -0.12 12.69 2.59
N MET A 75 -0.45 11.44 2.27
CA MET A 75 -0.35 10.89 0.91
C MET A 75 -1.50 11.43 0.02
N ARG A 76 -1.17 11.99 -1.16
CA ARG A 76 -2.15 12.67 -2.04
C ARG A 76 -2.99 11.75 -2.95
N HIS A 77 -2.47 10.58 -3.33
CA HIS A 77 -3.07 9.72 -4.37
C HIS A 77 -3.71 8.43 -3.81
N LEU A 78 -4.41 8.53 -2.68
CA LEU A 78 -5.04 7.36 -2.04
C LEU A 78 -6.18 6.75 -2.86
N TRP A 79 -6.89 7.59 -3.62
CA TRP A 79 -7.98 7.17 -4.49
C TRP A 79 -7.54 6.16 -5.54
N ALA A 80 -6.28 6.23 -6.02
CA ALA A 80 -5.75 5.29 -7.00
C ALA A 80 -5.78 3.86 -6.46
N TYR A 81 -5.41 3.63 -5.19
CA TYR A 81 -5.44 2.29 -4.61
C TYR A 81 -6.85 1.72 -4.52
N ILE A 82 -7.86 2.58 -4.28
CA ILE A 82 -9.26 2.17 -4.20
C ILE A 82 -9.81 1.85 -5.60
N VAL A 83 -9.45 2.63 -6.61
CA VAL A 83 -9.86 2.34 -8.00
C VAL A 83 -9.18 1.06 -8.51
N PHE A 84 -7.89 0.90 -8.24
CA PHE A 84 -7.17 -0.32 -8.59
C PHE A 84 -7.69 -1.54 -7.81
N SER A 85 -8.19 -1.39 -6.57
CA SER A 85 -8.68 -2.54 -5.81
C SER A 85 -9.95 -3.12 -6.44
N GLY A 86 -10.79 -2.28 -7.05
CA GLY A 86 -11.93 -2.71 -7.86
C GLY A 86 -11.55 -3.36 -9.20
N LEU A 87 -10.42 -2.96 -9.80
CA LEU A 87 -9.97 -3.48 -11.11
C LEU A 87 -9.11 -4.76 -11.01
N THR A 88 -8.28 -4.89 -9.97
CA THR A 88 -7.26 -5.95 -9.88
C THR A 88 -7.33 -6.78 -8.60
N ALA A 89 -8.16 -6.40 -7.62
CA ALA A 89 -8.28 -6.96 -6.26
C ALA A 89 -7.40 -6.32 -5.17
N ILE A 90 -7.88 -6.48 -3.92
CA ILE A 90 -7.21 -6.07 -2.68
C ILE A 90 -5.83 -6.74 -2.50
N ALA A 91 -5.67 -7.95 -3.04
CA ALA A 91 -4.43 -8.75 -2.94
C ALA A 91 -3.21 -8.09 -3.61
N PHE A 92 -3.42 -7.25 -4.63
CA PHE A 92 -2.35 -6.43 -5.21
C PHE A 92 -2.25 -5.06 -4.52
N THR A 93 -3.38 -4.39 -4.39
CA THR A 93 -3.42 -2.97 -4.01
C THR A 93 -3.01 -2.71 -2.58
N PHE A 94 -3.33 -3.61 -1.65
CA PHE A 94 -2.96 -3.47 -0.26
C PHE A 94 -1.43 -3.63 -0.04
N PRO A 95 -0.75 -4.68 -0.55
CA PRO A 95 0.71 -4.75 -0.51
C PRO A 95 1.41 -3.58 -1.23
N LEU A 96 0.87 -3.13 -2.37
CA LEU A 96 1.41 -1.96 -3.08
C LEU A 96 1.35 -0.70 -2.20
N PHE A 97 0.24 -0.51 -1.47
CA PHE A 97 0.11 0.57 -0.49
C PHE A 97 1.17 0.43 0.62
N LEU A 98 1.35 -0.76 1.19
CA LEU A 98 2.35 -0.99 2.24
C LEU A 98 3.78 -0.68 1.76
N MET A 99 4.14 -1.05 0.53
CA MET A 99 5.42 -0.68 -0.08
C MET A 99 5.58 0.84 -0.12
N ASN A 100 4.60 1.57 -0.63
CA ASN A 100 4.67 3.01 -0.77
C ASN A 100 4.62 3.75 0.58
N ARG A 101 3.92 3.17 1.56
CA ARG A 101 3.93 3.61 2.96
C ARG A 101 5.34 3.55 3.55
N GLU A 102 6.03 2.41 3.43
CA GLU A 102 7.41 2.26 3.95
C GLU A 102 8.35 3.26 3.29
N ARG A 103 8.23 3.47 1.97
CA ARG A 103 9.02 4.48 1.25
C ARG A 103 8.73 5.90 1.74
N HIS A 104 7.49 6.21 2.10
CA HIS A 104 7.11 7.52 2.62
C HIS A 104 7.68 7.76 4.02
N LEU A 105 7.59 6.77 4.90
CA LEU A 105 8.17 6.83 6.24
C LEU A 105 9.69 7.01 6.18
N GLU A 106 10.36 6.28 5.30
CA GLU A 106 11.81 6.38 5.13
C GLU A 106 12.23 7.76 4.63
N ARG A 107 11.46 8.37 3.72
CA ARG A 107 11.66 9.76 3.31
C ARG A 107 11.60 10.70 4.52
N GLN A 108 10.54 10.62 5.31
CA GLN A 108 10.36 11.49 6.49
C GLN A 108 11.51 11.35 7.50
N ARG A 109 11.97 10.12 7.76
CA ARG A 109 13.12 9.87 8.65
C ARG A 109 14.40 10.50 8.12
N GLN A 110 14.71 10.33 6.84
CA GLN A 110 15.90 10.92 6.24
C GLN A 110 15.84 12.46 6.24
N HIS A 111 14.66 13.04 6.04
CA HIS A 111 14.47 14.49 6.16
C HIS A 111 14.70 14.99 7.59
N ALA A 112 14.16 14.29 8.61
CA ALA A 112 14.39 14.64 10.01
C ALA A 112 15.88 14.56 10.38
N ALA A 113 16.56 13.47 10.01
CA ALA A 113 17.99 13.31 10.27
C ALA A 113 18.84 14.39 9.57
N ALA A 114 18.48 14.80 8.35
CA ALA A 114 19.19 15.88 7.66
C ALA A 114 19.08 17.22 8.41
N LEU A 115 17.91 17.54 8.98
CA LEU A 115 17.71 18.74 9.79
C LEU A 115 18.51 18.71 11.10
N GLU A 116 18.69 17.53 11.70
CA GLU A 116 19.53 17.35 12.89
C GLU A 116 21.03 17.49 12.60
N THR A 117 21.45 17.22 11.36
CA THR A 117 22.87 17.21 10.95
C THR A 117 23.35 18.59 10.47
N GLU A 118 22.47 19.58 10.24
CA GLU A 118 22.88 20.94 9.87
C GLU A 118 23.53 21.67 11.07
N PRO A 119 24.87 21.87 11.08
CA PRO A 119 25.56 22.53 12.17
C PRO A 119 25.42 24.05 12.00
N GLY A 120 24.28 24.60 12.42
CA GLY A 120 23.98 26.03 12.29
C GLY A 120 23.17 26.65 13.43
N ALA A 121 22.63 25.85 14.36
CA ALA A 121 21.88 26.34 15.53
C ALA A 121 22.75 26.54 16.78
N SER A 122 24.07 26.29 16.69
CA SER A 122 25.02 26.49 17.78
C SER A 122 26.09 27.50 17.36
N GLY A 123 25.91 28.78 17.73
CA GLY A 123 27.00 29.76 17.73
C GLY A 123 26.83 30.97 16.82
N GLN A 124 25.77 31.76 16.99
CA GLN A 124 25.98 33.22 16.93
C GLN A 124 26.49 33.65 18.29
N GLY A 125 27.82 33.56 18.44
CA GLY A 125 28.54 34.17 19.53
C GLY A 125 28.32 35.66 19.48
N SER A 126 27.65 36.20 20.50
CA SER A 126 27.71 37.61 20.84
C SER A 126 29.13 37.94 21.32
N THR A 127 30.07 38.10 20.39
CA THR A 127 31.36 38.75 20.62
C THR A 127 31.25 40.24 20.26
N VAL A 128 30.86 41.03 21.29
CA VAL A 128 31.40 42.33 21.81
C VAL A 128 32.30 43.15 20.86
N PRO A 129 32.09 44.49 20.68
CA PRO A 129 32.73 45.54 21.51
C PRO A 129 31.89 46.84 21.65
N ALA A 130 32.11 47.81 22.54
CA ALA A 130 32.94 48.05 23.73
C ALA A 130 32.21 49.12 24.55
#